data_AF-A0A7W0L7X2-F1
#
_entry.id   AF-A0A7W0L7X2-F1
#
_cell.length_a   1.000
_cell.length_b   1.000
_cell.length_c   1.000
_cell.angle_alpha   90.00
_cell.angle_beta   90.00
_cell.angle_gamma   90.00
#
_symmetry.space_group_name_H-M   'P 1'
#
loop_
_entity.id
_entity.type
_entity.pdbx_description
1 polymer ?
#
loop_
_entity_poly.entity_id
_entity_poly.type
_entity_poly.pdbx_seq_one_letter_code
_entity_poly.pdbx_strand_id
1 'polypeptide(L)'
;MRKGPRGGGRDRDQIIRHTIRTESEDFAKRLGLRVPEGGALTPKGLRDYRETYVATMRAYNAGEGRRMRSWNLPFLIRHSAFHAMDHAWEMEDKDLPAPAE
;
A
#
# COMPACT_ATOMS: atom_id res chain seq x y z
N MET A 1 17.88 0.86 10.63
CA MET A 1 17.51 1.94 9.68
C MET A 1 18.02 3.31 10.04
N ARG A 2 18.92 3.84 9.20
CA ARG A 2 19.25 5.28 9.17
C ARG A 2 18.16 6.05 8.43
N LYS A 3 18.03 7.35 8.70
CA LYS A 3 17.20 8.23 7.86
C LYS A 3 17.97 8.51 6.57
N GLY A 4 17.63 7.79 5.50
CA GLY A 4 18.25 7.97 4.18
C GLY A 4 17.70 9.18 3.39
N PRO A 5 18.29 9.49 2.21
CA PRO A 5 17.92 10.62 1.37
C PRO A 5 16.54 10.47 0.69
N ARG A 6 15.99 9.24 0.66
CA ARG A 6 14.65 8.94 0.14
C ARG A 6 13.56 9.04 1.22
N GLY A 7 12.34 9.37 0.78
CA GLY A 7 11.12 9.29 1.58
C GLY A 7 10.98 10.33 2.70
N GLY A 8 11.58 11.52 2.54
CA GLY A 8 11.31 12.67 3.42
C GLY A 8 11.74 12.49 4.87
N GLY A 9 12.79 11.69 5.12
CA GLY A 9 13.32 11.48 6.47
C GLY A 9 12.47 10.57 7.36
N ARG A 10 11.56 9.78 6.77
CA ARG A 10 10.77 8.78 7.50
C ARG A 10 11.64 7.65 8.07
N ASP A 11 11.28 7.20 9.27
CA ASP A 11 11.75 5.94 9.87
C ASP A 11 10.95 4.72 9.39
N ARG A 12 11.37 3.52 9.82
CA ARG A 12 10.74 2.24 9.45
C ARG A 12 9.24 2.22 9.69
N ASP A 13 8.80 2.61 10.87
CA ASP A 13 7.40 2.48 11.27
C ASP A 13 6.54 3.53 10.57
N GLN A 14 7.11 4.69 10.28
CA GLN A 14 6.49 5.72 9.43
C GLN A 14 6.33 5.25 7.98
N ILE A 15 7.32 4.54 7.41
CA ILE A 15 7.23 3.94 6.07
C ILE A 15 6.12 2.87 6.06
N ILE A 16 6.16 1.90 6.98
CA ILE A 16 5.15 0.84 7.07
C ILE A 16 3.74 1.43 7.22
N ARG A 17 3.56 2.41 8.11
CA ARG A 17 2.28 3.09 8.31
C ARG A 17 1.82 3.80 7.04
N HIS A 18 2.73 4.49 6.34
CA HIS A 18 2.42 5.14 5.08
C HIS A 18 1.98 4.13 4.02
N THR A 19 2.71 3.04 3.84
CA THR A 19 2.37 1.98 2.88
C THR A 19 0.96 1.45 3.13
N ILE A 20 0.67 1.03 4.37
CA ILE A 20 -0.64 0.44 4.73
C ILE A 20 -1.77 1.45 4.56
N ARG A 21 -1.60 2.70 5.03
CA ARG A 21 -2.68 3.69 5.00
C ARG A 21 -2.98 4.16 3.58
N THR A 22 -1.98 4.34 2.73
CA THR A 22 -2.21 4.72 1.32
C THR A 22 -3.02 3.64 0.59
N GLU A 23 -2.65 2.36 0.72
CA GLU A 23 -3.40 1.29 0.05
C GLU A 23 -4.81 1.12 0.64
N SER A 24 -4.94 1.07 1.98
CA SER A 24 -6.22 0.79 2.64
C SER A 24 -7.18 1.98 2.69
N GLU A 25 -6.67 3.21 2.78
CA GLU A 25 -7.49 4.42 2.93
C GLU A 25 -7.62 5.23 1.63
N ASP A 26 -6.76 5.09 0.62
CA ASP A 26 -6.94 5.77 -0.69
C ASP A 26 -7.26 4.78 -1.81
N PHE A 27 -6.39 3.79 -2.05
CA PHE A 27 -6.55 2.90 -3.21
C PHE A 27 -7.81 2.03 -3.09
N ALA A 28 -8.10 1.50 -1.90
CA ALA A 28 -9.31 0.73 -1.62
C ALA A 28 -10.60 1.50 -1.96
N LYS A 29 -10.63 2.83 -1.72
CA LYS A 29 -11.81 3.67 -2.02
C LYS A 29 -12.10 3.71 -3.52
N ARG A 30 -11.08 3.50 -4.37
CA ARG A 30 -11.27 3.42 -5.83
C ARG A 30 -12.14 2.22 -6.20
N LEU A 31 -12.04 1.11 -5.48
CA LEU A 31 -12.90 -0.07 -5.63
C LEU A 31 -14.24 0.05 -4.89
N GLY A 32 -14.52 1.17 -4.23
CA GLY A 32 -15.69 1.33 -3.36
C GLY A 32 -15.53 0.69 -1.98
N LEU A 33 -14.36 0.10 -1.68
CA LEU A 33 -14.06 -0.45 -0.37
C LEU A 33 -13.68 0.67 0.61
N ARG A 34 -14.34 0.71 1.78
CA ARG A 34 -14.10 1.69 2.84
C ARG A 34 -13.48 1.01 4.04
N VAL A 35 -12.18 1.19 4.24
CA VAL A 35 -11.49 0.79 5.47
C VAL A 35 -11.53 1.96 6.45
N PRO A 36 -11.91 1.75 7.72
CA PRO A 36 -11.81 2.77 8.76
C PRO A 36 -10.38 3.30 8.87
N GLU A 37 -10.23 4.57 9.25
CA GLU A 37 -8.91 5.18 9.47
C GLU A 37 -8.10 4.35 10.48
N GLY A 38 -6.89 3.95 10.12
CA GLY A 38 -6.05 3.10 10.95
C GLY A 38 -6.56 1.66 11.14
N GLY A 39 -7.69 1.28 10.53
CA GLY A 39 -8.31 -0.04 10.67
C GLY A 39 -7.42 -1.19 10.20
N ALA A 40 -6.52 -0.92 9.26
CA ALA A 40 -5.54 -1.89 8.75
C ALA A 40 -4.18 -1.89 9.50
N LEU A 41 -4.01 -1.11 10.58
CA LEU A 41 -2.74 -0.99 11.30
C LEU A 41 -2.51 -2.07 12.38
N THR A 42 -3.49 -2.95 12.60
CA THR A 42 -3.33 -4.12 13.47
C THR A 42 -3.02 -5.37 12.63
N PRO A 43 -2.36 -6.40 13.18
CA PRO A 43 -2.09 -7.64 12.44
C PRO A 43 -3.36 -8.30 11.87
N LYS A 44 -4.46 -8.30 12.64
CA LYS A 44 -5.75 -8.80 12.16
C LYS A 44 -6.34 -7.88 11.08
N GLY A 45 -6.38 -6.57 11.35
CA GLY A 45 -6.94 -5.59 10.40
C GLY A 45 -6.22 -5.58 9.07
N LEU A 46 -4.89 -5.74 9.05
CA LEU A 46 -4.10 -5.85 7.82
C LEU A 46 -4.47 -7.10 7.01
N ARG A 47 -4.66 -8.24 7.67
CA ARG A 47 -5.09 -9.49 6.99
C ARG A 47 -6.49 -9.34 6.41
N ASP A 48 -7.44 -8.92 7.24
CA ASP A 48 -8.84 -8.73 6.82
C ASP A 48 -8.93 -7.75 5.65
N TYR A 49 -8.19 -6.64 5.71
CA TYR A 49 -8.08 -5.68 4.61
C TYR A 49 -7.55 -6.33 3.33
N ARG A 50 -6.41 -7.04 3.39
CA ARG A 50 -5.78 -7.63 2.20
C ARG A 50 -6.67 -8.67 1.53
N GLU A 51 -7.31 -9.53 2.33
CA GLU A 51 -8.26 -10.53 1.84
C GLU A 51 -9.45 -9.85 1.14
N THR A 52 -10.05 -8.84 1.79
CA THR A 52 -11.19 -8.09 1.24
C THR A 52 -10.80 -7.32 0.00
N TYR A 53 -9.62 -6.71 -0.03
CA TYR A 53 -9.13 -5.92 -1.16
C TYR A 53 -8.95 -6.79 -2.40
N VAL A 54 -8.33 -7.96 -2.28
CA VAL A 54 -8.18 -8.94 -3.36
C VAL A 54 -9.55 -9.49 -3.81
N ALA A 55 -10.44 -9.82 -2.87
CA ALA A 55 -11.78 -10.29 -3.20
C ALA A 55 -12.56 -9.23 -4.00
N THR A 56 -12.46 -7.96 -3.60
CA THR A 56 -13.12 -6.84 -4.28
C THR A 56 -12.55 -6.62 -5.69
N MET A 57 -11.23 -6.78 -5.88
CA MET A 57 -10.63 -6.73 -7.22
C MET A 57 -11.17 -7.83 -8.13
N ARG A 58 -11.36 -9.04 -7.60
CA ARG A 58 -11.91 -10.18 -8.36
C ARG A 58 -13.37 -9.93 -8.75
N ALA A 59 -14.19 -9.48 -7.80
CA ALA A 59 -15.59 -9.11 -8.06
C ALA A 59 -15.69 -8.00 -9.13
N TYR A 60 -14.87 -6.95 -9.00
CA TYR A 60 -14.79 -5.89 -10.01
C TYR A 60 -14.45 -6.43 -11.41
N ASN A 61 -13.51 -7.38 -11.49
CA ASN A 61 -13.13 -8.01 -12.75
C ASN A 61 -14.26 -8.86 -13.35
N ALA A 62 -15.05 -9.51 -12.51
CA ALA A 62 -16.25 -10.26 -12.91
C ALA A 62 -17.41 -9.36 -13.36
N GLY A 63 -17.27 -8.04 -13.22
CA GLY A 63 -18.29 -7.06 -13.62
C GLY A 63 -19.21 -6.62 -12.48
N GLU A 64 -18.90 -7.00 -11.24
CA GLU A 64 -19.65 -6.59 -10.06
C GLU A 64 -19.21 -5.20 -9.56
N GLY A 65 -20.13 -4.49 -8.92
CA GLY A 65 -19.87 -3.20 -8.32
C GLY A 65 -19.73 -2.05 -9.33
N ARG A 66 -19.42 -0.86 -8.81
CA ARG A 66 -19.36 0.36 -9.60
C ARG A 66 -17.99 0.50 -10.27
N ARG A 67 -17.98 0.79 -11.57
CA ARG A 67 -16.75 1.07 -12.32
C ARG A 67 -16.04 2.32 -11.79
N MET A 68 -14.72 2.21 -11.67
CA MET A 68 -13.86 3.34 -11.36
C MET A 68 -13.97 4.42 -12.46
N ARG A 69 -13.93 5.69 -12.05
CA ARG A 69 -14.01 6.82 -13.00
C ARG A 69 -12.65 7.23 -13.55
N SER A 70 -11.66 7.36 -12.67
CA SER A 70 -10.33 7.89 -13.03
C SER A 70 -9.29 6.80 -13.30
N TRP A 71 -9.49 5.60 -12.76
CA TRP A 71 -8.53 4.48 -12.82
C TRP A 71 -9.19 3.26 -13.47
N ASN A 72 -8.38 2.29 -13.88
CA ASN A 72 -8.84 0.96 -14.27
C ASN A 72 -8.22 -0.10 -13.34
N LEU A 73 -8.78 -1.32 -13.34
CA LEU A 73 -8.30 -2.39 -12.46
C LEU A 73 -6.83 -2.76 -12.72
N PRO A 74 -6.37 -2.90 -13.98
CA PRO A 74 -4.95 -3.14 -14.24
C PRO A 74 -4.02 -2.04 -13.69
N PHE A 75 -4.44 -0.78 -13.73
CA PHE A 75 -3.69 0.34 -13.17
C PHE A 75 -3.62 0.24 -11.65
N LEU A 76 -4.75 0.02 -10.98
CA LEU A 76 -4.81 -0.15 -9.52
C LEU A 76 -3.87 -1.25 -9.02
N ILE A 77 -3.87 -2.41 -9.70
CA ILE A 77 -3.02 -3.55 -9.34
C ILE A 77 -1.53 -3.19 -9.48
N ARG A 78 -1.14 -2.63 -10.63
CA ARG A 78 0.26 -2.24 -10.86
C ARG A 78 0.70 -1.14 -9.91
N HIS A 79 -0.18 -0.18 -9.62
CA HIS A 79 0.13 0.93 -8.73
C HIS A 79 0.29 0.48 -7.28
N SER A 80 -0.55 -0.45 -6.80
CA SER A 80 -0.40 -1.05 -5.46
C SER A 80 0.92 -1.84 -5.38
N ALA A 81 1.19 -2.70 -6.36
CA ALA A 81 2.44 -3.48 -6.39
C ALA A 81 3.70 -2.59 -6.44
N PHE A 82 3.69 -1.57 -7.29
CA PHE A 82 4.79 -0.60 -7.39
C PHE A 82 4.98 0.15 -6.07
N HIS A 83 3.91 0.65 -5.46
CA HIS A 83 3.96 1.40 -4.20
C HIS A 83 4.53 0.57 -3.04
N ALA A 84 4.08 -0.68 -2.90
CA ALA A 84 4.61 -1.59 -1.88
C ALA A 84 6.10 -1.92 -2.12
N MET A 85 6.49 -2.15 -3.38
CA MET A 85 7.87 -2.48 -3.75
C MET A 85 8.82 -1.29 -3.59
N ASP A 86 8.40 -0.09 -3.97
CA ASP A 86 9.18 1.15 -3.80
C ASP A 86 9.53 1.39 -2.33
N HIS A 87 8.57 1.21 -1.41
CA HIS A 87 8.83 1.34 0.02
C HIS A 87 9.60 0.15 0.61
N ALA A 88 9.53 -1.04 0.01
CA ALA A 88 10.39 -2.15 0.40
C ALA A 88 11.86 -1.84 0.04
N TRP A 89 12.13 -1.29 -1.14
CA TRP A 89 13.47 -0.84 -1.53
C TRP A 89 13.94 0.37 -0.72
N GLU A 90 13.04 1.30 -0.39
CA GLU A 90 13.37 2.41 0.52
C GLU A 90 13.87 1.88 1.88
N MET A 91 13.23 0.82 2.39
CA MET A 91 13.66 0.16 3.61
C MET A 91 15.02 -0.54 3.43
N GLU A 92 15.19 -1.32 2.37
CA GLU A 92 16.48 -1.97 2.05
C GLU A 92 17.62 -0.95 1.99
N ASP A 93 17.46 0.14 1.23
CA ASP A 93 18.43 1.24 1.11
C ASP A 93 18.85 1.82 2.48
N LYS A 94 17.93 1.88 3.46
CA LYS A 94 18.17 2.45 4.80
C LYS A 94 18.84 1.47 5.77
N ASP A 95 18.87 0.19 5.44
CA ASP A 95 19.55 -0.86 6.22
C ASP A 95 20.92 -1.22 5.64
N LEU A 96 21.26 -0.80 4.42
CA LEU A 96 22.60 -0.95 3.86
C LEU A 96 23.65 -0.19 4.71
N PRO A 97 24.84 -0.79 4.93
CA PRO A 97 25.97 -0.09 5.54
C PRO A 97 26.40 1.09 4.64
N ALA A 98 27.09 2.08 5.24
CA ALA A 98 27.70 3.14 4.43
C ALA A 98 28.76 2.51 3.50
N PRO A 99 29.03 3.09 2.31
CA PRO A 99 30.18 2.69 1.52
C PRO A 99 31.44 2.71 2.38
N ALA A 100 32.32 1.72 2.21
CA ALA A 100 33.65 1.79 2.81
C ALA A 100 34.41 2.97 2.18
N GLU A 101 35.02 3.81 3.02
CA GLU A 101 35.90 4.91 2.61
C GLU A 101 37.20 4.41 1.98
#